data_AF-A0A5K4F564-F1
#
_entry.id   AF-A0A5K4F564-F1
#
_cell.length_a   1.000
_cell.length_b   1.000
_cell.length_c   1.000
_cell.angle_alpha   90.00
_cell.angle_beta   90.00
_cell.angle_gamma   90.00
#
_symmetry.space_group_name_H-M   'P 1'
#
loop_
_entity.id
_entity.type
_entity.pdbx_description
1 polymer ?
#
loop_
_entity_poly.entity_id
_entity_poly.type
_entity_poly.pdbx_seq_one_letter_code
_entity_poly.pdbx_strand_id
1 'polypeptide(L)'
;MKCNSKKLQEIIEHLTAYNQSKLPIESTLARKYLGFNRYDYGWSFESQANLTMKKLTKEEILNVIERLSQYDINKYPPESKGHIKKL
;
A
#
# COMPACT_ATOMS: atom_id res chain seq x y z
N MET A 1 4.53 19.02 -15.89
CA MET A 1 3.69 19.73 -14.90
C MET A 1 4.31 19.55 -13.51
N LYS A 2 4.61 20.64 -12.78
CA LYS A 2 5.04 20.54 -11.37
C LYS A 2 3.79 20.40 -10.50
N CYS A 3 3.74 19.38 -9.66
CA CYS A 3 2.62 19.19 -8.72
C CYS A 3 2.68 20.28 -7.64
N ASN A 4 1.55 20.95 -7.38
CA ASN A 4 1.41 21.90 -6.27
C ASN A 4 1.36 21.10 -4.95
N SER A 5 1.98 21.59 -3.87
CA SER A 5 2.00 20.92 -2.56
C SER A 5 0.60 20.50 -2.10
N LYS A 6 -0.42 21.33 -2.34
CA LYS A 6 -1.81 21.04 -1.95
C LYS A 6 -2.36 19.79 -2.65
N LYS A 7 -2.01 19.62 -3.93
CA LYS A 7 -2.45 18.47 -4.75
C LYS A 7 -1.67 17.21 -4.39
N LEU A 8 -0.40 17.36 -4.02
CA LEU A 8 0.40 16.29 -3.42
C LEU A 8 -0.24 15.80 -2.12
N GLN A 9 -0.71 16.73 -1.28
CA GLN A 9 -1.33 16.42 0.00
C GLN A 9 -2.68 15.72 -0.17
N GLU A 10 -3.53 16.14 -1.12
CA GLU A 10 -4.76 15.42 -1.48
C GLU A 10 -4.48 14.00 -1.97
N ILE A 11 -3.46 13.80 -2.81
CA ILE A 11 -3.06 12.47 -3.28
C ILE A 11 -2.59 11.62 -2.12
N ILE A 12 -1.77 12.16 -1.22
CA ILE A 12 -1.31 11.46 -0.02
C ILE A 12 -2.49 11.08 0.85
N GLU A 13 -3.39 12.01 1.17
CA GLU A 13 -4.60 11.74 1.95
C GLU A 13 -5.45 10.67 1.28
N HIS A 14 -5.68 10.73 -0.03
CA HIS A 14 -6.49 9.72 -0.73
C HIS A 14 -5.83 8.33 -0.76
N LEU A 15 -4.50 8.26 -0.93
CA LEU A 15 -3.76 7.00 -0.95
C LEU A 15 -3.55 6.43 0.45
N THR A 16 -3.50 7.27 1.48
CA THR A 16 -3.36 6.86 2.89
C THR A 16 -4.70 6.68 3.59
N ALA A 17 -5.79 7.22 3.04
CA ALA A 17 -7.16 7.00 3.49
C ALA A 17 -7.52 5.54 3.23
N TYR A 18 -7.12 4.70 4.17
CA TYR A 18 -7.42 3.29 4.18
C TYR A 18 -8.93 3.11 4.38
N ASN A 19 -9.64 2.82 3.29
CA ASN A 19 -11.05 2.51 3.34
C ASN A 19 -11.23 1.00 3.19
N GLN A 20 -11.39 0.31 4.33
CA GLN A 20 -11.60 -1.13 4.35
C GLN A 20 -12.77 -1.57 3.48
N SER A 21 -13.80 -0.74 3.32
CA SER A 21 -14.98 -1.07 2.50
C SER A 21 -14.70 -1.17 1.01
N LYS A 22 -13.51 -0.72 0.57
CA LYS A 22 -13.08 -0.70 -0.83
C LYS A 22 -11.68 -1.29 -0.98
N LEU A 23 -11.45 -2.50 -0.46
CA LEU A 23 -10.26 -3.25 -0.84
C LEU A 23 -10.31 -3.56 -2.35
N PRO A 24 -9.18 -3.52 -3.07
CA PRO A 24 -9.14 -3.96 -4.46
C PRO A 24 -9.57 -5.42 -4.55
N ILE A 25 -10.34 -5.77 -5.59
CA ILE A 25 -10.90 -7.13 -5.79
C ILE A 25 -9.83 -8.22 -5.82
N GLU A 26 -8.60 -7.83 -6.19
CA GLU A 26 -7.42 -8.69 -6.26
C GLU A 26 -6.79 -8.97 -4.89
N SER A 27 -7.23 -8.28 -3.83
CA SER A 27 -6.71 -8.44 -2.47
C SER A 27 -7.00 -9.84 -1.95
N THR A 28 -5.96 -10.66 -1.84
CA THR A 28 -6.05 -12.00 -1.21
C THR A 28 -6.26 -11.93 0.29
N LEU A 29 -6.05 -10.76 0.92
CA LEU A 29 -6.20 -10.57 2.36
C LEU A 29 -7.63 -10.78 2.85
N ALA A 30 -8.63 -10.49 2.03
CA ALA A 30 -10.04 -10.73 2.36
C ALA A 30 -10.54 -12.10 1.91
N ARG A 31 -9.72 -12.93 1.22
CA ARG A 31 -10.19 -14.20 0.68
C ARG A 31 -10.39 -15.22 1.81
N LYS A 32 -11.60 -15.75 1.91
CA LYS A 32 -11.90 -16.91 2.77
C LYS A 32 -11.98 -18.16 1.90
N TYR A 33 -11.15 -19.16 2.18
CA TYR A 33 -11.16 -20.39 1.40
C TYR A 33 -12.38 -21.24 1.73
N LEU A 34 -13.18 -21.58 0.72
CA LEU A 34 -14.39 -22.40 0.85
C LEU A 34 -14.18 -23.86 0.40
N GLY A 35 -12.96 -24.24 -0.01
CA GLY A 35 -12.66 -25.56 -0.58
C GLY A 35 -12.79 -25.61 -2.11
N PHE A 36 -12.20 -26.63 -2.73
CA PHE A 36 -12.25 -26.87 -4.18
C PHE A 36 -11.85 -25.66 -5.04
N ASN A 37 -10.79 -24.95 -4.65
CA ASN A 37 -10.37 -23.69 -5.30
C ASN A 37 -11.45 -22.59 -5.35
N ARG A 38 -12.49 -22.67 -4.51
CA ARG A 38 -13.48 -21.61 -4.34
C ARG A 38 -13.08 -20.70 -3.19
N TYR A 39 -13.20 -19.40 -3.44
CA TYR A 39 -12.90 -18.36 -2.47
C TYR A 39 -14.09 -17.43 -2.36
N ASP A 40 -14.43 -17.08 -1.13
CA ASP A 40 -15.31 -15.96 -0.86
C ASP A 40 -14.46 -14.69 -0.72
N TYR A 41 -14.89 -13.61 -1.36
CA TYR A 41 -14.26 -12.30 -1.30
C TYR A 41 -15.11 -11.31 -0.49
N GLY A 42 -16.08 -11.83 0.29
CA GLY A 42 -16.95 -11.06 1.14
C GLY A 42 -16.22 -10.33 2.27
N TRP A 43 -16.75 -9.14 2.57
CA TRP A 43 -16.38 -8.32 3.71
C TRP A 43 -16.79 -9.04 5.01
N SER A 44 -15.87 -9.82 5.60
CA SER A 44 -16.16 -10.57 6.84
C SER A 44 -15.58 -9.86 8.06
N PHE A 45 -16.30 -9.84 9.18
CA PHE A 45 -15.83 -9.27 10.45
C PHE A 45 -14.51 -9.91 10.95
N GLU A 46 -14.29 -11.19 10.62
CA GLU A 46 -13.05 -11.92 10.88
C GLU A 46 -11.84 -11.33 10.12
N SER A 47 -12.07 -10.84 8.89
CA SER A 47 -11.04 -10.13 8.12
C SER A 47 -10.70 -8.76 8.73
N GLN A 48 -11.66 -8.09 9.39
CA GLN A 48 -11.40 -6.89 10.20
C GLN A 48 -10.57 -7.19 11.46
N ALA A 49 -10.87 -8.29 12.16
CA ALA A 49 -10.21 -8.64 13.42
C ALA A 49 -8.72 -8.98 13.26
N ASN A 50 -8.31 -9.52 12.11
CA ASN A 50 -6.91 -9.86 11.83
C ASN A 50 -6.11 -8.72 11.18
N LEU A 51 -6.75 -7.61 10.82
CA LEU A 51 -6.08 -6.40 10.34
C LEU A 51 -5.70 -5.50 11.51
N THR A 52 -4.95 -6.03 12.49
CA THR A 52 -4.08 -5.16 13.29
C THR A 52 -3.00 -4.65 12.36
N MET A 53 -3.29 -3.57 11.62
CA MET A 53 -2.29 -2.91 10.79
C MET A 53 -1.10 -2.57 11.67
N LYS A 54 0.04 -3.22 11.39
CA LYS A 54 1.29 -2.99 12.10
C LYS A 54 1.56 -1.48 12.06
N LYS A 55 1.49 -0.81 13.20
CA LYS A 55 1.87 0.60 13.28
C LYS A 55 3.34 0.69 12.91
N LEU A 56 3.62 1.36 11.79
CA LEU A 56 4.98 1.57 11.34
C LEU A 56 5.69 2.49 12.32
N THR A 57 6.95 2.18 12.63
CA THR A 57 7.79 3.06 13.42
C THR A 57 8.15 4.31 12.60
N LYS A 58 8.53 5.39 13.29
CA LYS A 58 8.97 6.63 12.63
C LYS A 58 10.10 6.37 11.64
N GLU A 59 10.98 5.43 11.95
CA GLU A 59 12.12 5.03 11.14
C GLU A 59 11.68 4.28 9.87
N GLU A 60 10.72 3.34 9.99
CA GLU A 60 10.12 2.66 8.83
C GLU A 60 9.45 3.68 7.89
N ILE A 61 8.75 4.68 8.45
CA ILE A 61 8.11 5.75 7.65
C ILE A 61 9.16 6.60 6.92
N LEU A 62 10.23 7.04 7.61
CA LEU A 62 11.29 7.83 7.00
C LEU A 62 11.99 7.08 5.87
N ASN A 63 12.22 5.78 6.04
CA ASN A 63 12.86 4.95 5.01
C ASN A 63 11.97 4.82 3.75
N VAL A 64 10.65 4.72 3.93
CA VAL A 64 9.71 4.76 2.80
C VAL A 64 9.75 6.12 2.10
N ILE A 65 9.77 7.23 2.86
CA ILE A 65 9.85 8.58 2.31
C ILE A 65 11.15 8.76 1.50
N GLU A 66 12.30 8.35 2.05
CA GLU A 66 13.59 8.46 1.38
C GLU A 66 13.59 7.67 0.05
N ARG A 67 13.14 6.41 0.09
CA ARG A 67 13.04 5.57 -1.11
C ARG A 67 12.17 6.20 -2.19
N LEU A 68 11.03 6.76 -1.82
CA LEU A 68 10.10 7.40 -2.75
C LEU A 68 10.65 8.74 -3.28
N SER A 69 11.41 9.47 -2.46
CA SER A 69 12.01 10.75 -2.87
C SER A 69 13.14 10.58 -3.89
N GLN A 70 13.80 9.42 -3.91
CA GLN A 70 14.85 9.08 -4.88
C GLN A 70 14.33 8.35 -6.13
N TYR A 71 13.03 8.05 -6.19
CA TYR A 71 12.43 7.33 -7.31
C TYR A 71 12.33 8.24 -8.56
N ASP A 72 12.95 7.80 -9.66
CA ASP A 72 12.81 8.43 -10.98
C ASP A 72 12.23 7.41 -11.96
N ILE A 73 11.02 7.71 -12.44
CA ILE A 73 10.23 6.86 -13.35
C ILE A 73 10.94 6.61 -14.69
N ASN A 74 11.81 7.53 -15.11
CA ASN A 74 12.56 7.40 -16.36
C ASN A 74 13.82 6.52 -16.21
N LYS A 75 14.22 6.26 -14.97
CA LYS A 75 15.42 5.48 -14.65
C LYS A 75 15.10 4.07 -14.17
N TYR A 76 13.98 3.88 -13.48
CA TYR A 76 13.61 2.59 -12.91
C TYR A 76 12.10 2.30 -13.03
N PRO A 77 11.72 1.05 -13.36
CA PRO A 77 10.32 0.67 -13.41
C PRO A 77 9.66 0.78 -12.01
N PRO A 78 8.34 0.96 -11.95
CA PRO A 78 7.60 0.97 -10.68
C PRO A 78 7.95 -0.27 -9.83
N GLU A 79 8.07 -0.09 -8.51
CA GLU A 79 8.47 -1.13 -7.55
C GLU A 79 9.93 -1.61 -7.60
N SER A 80 10.75 -1.11 -8.53
CA SER A 80 12.17 -1.49 -8.59
C SER A 80 12.92 -1.07 -7.32
N LYS A 81 13.70 -2.01 -6.75
CA LYS A 81 14.65 -1.73 -5.66
C LYS A 81 16.01 -1.23 -6.16
N GLY A 82 16.15 -0.96 -7.45
CA GLY A 82 17.44 -0.67 -8.10
C GLY A 82 18.18 0.56 -7.58
N HIS A 83 17.49 1.48 -6.90
CA HIS A 83 18.08 2.67 -6.28
C HIS A 83 18.65 2.42 -4.88
N ILE A 84 18.33 1.28 -4.26
CA ILE A 84 18.83 0.93 -2.93
C ILE A 84 20.27 0.43 -3.09
N LYS A 85 21.27 1.28 -2.77
CA LYS A 85 22.67 0.84 -2.64
C LYS A 85 22.73 -0.17 -1.51
N LYS A 86 23.11 -1.43 -1.82
CA LYS A 86 23.47 -2.40 -0.78
C LYS A 86 24.74 -1.89 -0.10
N LEU A 87 24.60 -1.52 1.16
CA LEU A 87 25.70 -1.40 2.12
C LEU A 87 26.29 -2.78 2.41
#